data_AF-A0A0Q3GUH4-F1
#
_entry.id   AF-A0A0Q3GUH4-F1
#
_cell.length_a   1.000
_cell.length_b   1.000
_cell.length_c   1.000
_cell.angle_alpha   90.00
_cell.angle_beta   90.00
_cell.angle_gamma   90.00
#
_symmetry.space_group_name_H-M   'P 1'
#
loop_
_entity.id
_entity.type
_entity.pdbx_description
1 polymer ?
#
loop_
_entity_poly.entity_id
_entity_poly.type
_entity_poly.pdbx_seq_one_letter_code
_entity_poly.pdbx_strand_id
1 'polypeptide(L)'
;MPRNQARTPRIYNPHPAASVPSPLARPSTPPPPPSLCSRSFLLAGEMVFVKTQKTRAYSKRFQVKFKRRRQGKTDYRARLRLTNQDKNKYNTPKYRFVVRFTNKDVTAQIVYATIAGDIVMAAAYSHELPRYGLEVGLTNYAAAYCTGLLLARRVLKCRDLDQEYEGNVEATGEDFSVEPSGERRPFRALLDVGLIRTTTGNRVFGALKGALDGGLDIPHSDKRFAGFKKDEKQLDSEVHRKYIYGGHVADYMRSLADEEPEKYQSHFSEYIKKGISADDIESVYKKVHAAIRADPTLVKSTKEAPKTHKRYNLKKLTYEQRKASLVERLNALNSSAGAADDEDDDE
;
A
#
# COMPACT_ATOMS: atom_id res chain seq x y z
N MET A 1 -37.54 -32.09 28.68
CA MET A 1 -36.92 -33.04 27.72
C MET A 1 -37.45 -32.71 26.32
N PRO A 2 -36.65 -32.60 25.24
CA PRO A 2 -35.18 -32.69 25.11
C PRO A 2 -34.58 -31.35 24.57
N ARG A 3 -33.52 -30.82 25.17
CA ARG A 3 -32.07 -31.02 24.94
C ARG A 3 -31.42 -29.81 24.28
N ASN A 4 -30.93 -28.91 25.14
CA ASN A 4 -29.75 -28.09 24.90
C ASN A 4 -28.61 -28.97 24.40
N GLN A 5 -28.07 -28.68 23.22
CA GLN A 5 -26.74 -29.15 22.83
C GLN A 5 -25.77 -27.98 22.93
N ALA A 6 -25.02 -27.98 24.04
CA ALA A 6 -23.83 -27.17 24.22
C ALA A 6 -22.79 -27.54 23.14
N ARG A 7 -22.31 -26.55 22.38
CA ARG A 7 -21.15 -26.70 21.52
C ARG A 7 -19.90 -26.70 22.38
N THR A 8 -19.17 -27.82 22.40
CA THR A 8 -17.83 -27.91 22.97
C THR A 8 -16.82 -27.12 22.12
N PRO A 9 -15.79 -26.50 22.73
CA PRO A 9 -14.75 -25.79 21.99
C PRO A 9 -13.77 -26.79 21.36
N ARG A 10 -13.46 -26.61 20.07
CA ARG A 10 -12.37 -27.32 19.41
C ARG A 10 -11.04 -26.83 19.95
N ILE A 11 -10.32 -27.71 20.64
CA ILE A 11 -8.90 -27.56 20.99
C ILE A 11 -8.10 -27.55 19.68
N TYR A 12 -7.30 -26.51 19.48
CA TYR A 12 -6.42 -26.35 18.32
C TYR A 12 -5.03 -26.86 18.73
N ASN A 13 -4.59 -28.00 18.19
CA ASN A 13 -3.22 -28.47 18.35
C ASN A 13 -2.29 -27.63 17.46
N PRO A 14 -1.21 -27.03 17.98
CA PRO A 14 -0.19 -26.41 17.14
C PRO A 14 0.71 -27.48 16.51
N HIS A 15 0.92 -27.40 15.20
CA HIS A 15 1.92 -28.18 14.48
C HIS A 15 3.35 -27.82 14.96
N PRO A 16 4.29 -28.79 15.00
CA PRO A 16 5.67 -28.50 15.36
C PRO A 16 6.39 -27.72 14.25
N ALA A 17 7.21 -26.76 14.68
CA ALA A 17 8.00 -25.88 13.83
C ALA A 17 9.06 -26.66 13.03
N ALA A 18 9.10 -26.45 11.71
CA ALA A 18 10.21 -26.89 10.88
C ALA A 18 11.40 -25.95 11.07
N SER A 19 12.54 -26.52 11.47
CA SER A 19 13.83 -25.84 11.56
C SER A 19 14.35 -25.45 10.17
N VAL A 20 14.86 -24.23 10.05
CA VAL A 20 15.49 -23.71 8.82
C VAL A 20 16.99 -24.02 8.90
N PRO A 21 17.61 -24.70 7.91
CA PRO A 21 19.05 -24.89 7.91
C PRO A 21 19.78 -23.64 7.35
N SER A 22 20.90 -23.31 8.00
CA SER A 22 21.82 -22.20 7.68
C SER A 22 22.48 -22.32 6.29
N PRO A 23 22.95 -21.20 5.69
CA PRO A 23 23.52 -21.22 4.35
C PRO A 23 25.01 -21.57 4.40
N LEU A 24 25.40 -22.75 3.89
CA LEU A 24 26.80 -23.07 3.60
C LEU A 24 27.17 -22.62 2.17
N ALA A 25 28.41 -22.13 2.06
CA ALA A 25 28.99 -21.44 0.91
C ALA A 25 29.03 -22.27 -0.38
N ARG A 26 28.90 -21.59 -1.53
CA ARG A 26 29.12 -22.17 -2.88
C ARG A 26 30.63 -22.22 -3.20
N PRO A 27 31.18 -23.37 -3.64
CA PRO A 27 32.45 -23.38 -4.34
C PRO A 27 32.28 -22.96 -5.81
N SER A 28 33.28 -22.24 -6.30
CA SER A 28 33.44 -21.79 -7.68
C SER A 28 33.90 -22.94 -8.58
N THR A 29 33.23 -23.07 -9.72
CA THR A 29 33.50 -23.97 -10.89
C THR A 29 33.01 -25.43 -10.80
N PRO A 30 32.29 -25.93 -11.83
CA PRO A 30 31.91 -27.34 -11.96
C PRO A 30 33.01 -28.17 -12.66
N PRO A 31 33.23 -29.45 -12.29
CA PRO A 31 34.10 -30.37 -13.03
C PRO A 31 33.44 -30.91 -14.31
N PRO A 32 34.23 -31.38 -15.30
CA PRO A 32 33.71 -31.84 -16.60
C PRO A 32 32.99 -33.19 -16.50
N PRO A 33 32.05 -33.49 -17.43
CA PRO A 33 31.26 -34.71 -17.37
C PRO A 33 32.07 -35.95 -17.80
N PRO A 34 31.94 -37.10 -17.10
CA PRO A 34 32.49 -38.37 -17.56
C PRO A 34 31.62 -39.00 -18.67
N SER A 35 32.31 -39.66 -19.60
CA SER A 35 31.78 -40.38 -20.76
C SER A 35 30.72 -41.42 -20.40
N LEU A 36 29.55 -41.32 -21.03
CA LEU A 36 28.45 -42.28 -20.88
C LEU A 36 28.71 -43.55 -21.68
N CYS A 37 29.22 -44.58 -21.01
CA CYS A 37 29.05 -45.97 -21.45
C CYS A 37 27.64 -46.42 -21.05
N SER A 38 26.90 -46.91 -22.04
CA SER A 38 25.52 -47.37 -21.96
C SER A 38 25.33 -48.48 -20.91
N ARG A 39 24.76 -48.14 -19.75
CA ARG A 39 24.07 -49.08 -18.87
C ARG A 39 22.63 -48.62 -18.70
N SER A 40 21.74 -49.36 -19.37
CA SER A 40 20.29 -49.32 -19.22
C SER A 40 19.90 -49.65 -17.78
N PHE A 41 19.82 -48.62 -16.94
CA PHE A 41 19.07 -48.67 -15.69
C PHE A 41 17.60 -48.37 -16.01
N LEU A 42 16.80 -49.43 -16.14
CA LEU A 42 15.35 -49.34 -16.04
C LEU A 42 14.98 -48.87 -14.62
N LEU A 43 15.04 -47.56 -14.39
CA LEU A 43 14.37 -46.93 -13.26
C LEU A 43 12.87 -47.01 -13.57
N ALA A 44 12.18 -47.91 -12.87
CA ALA A 44 10.73 -47.87 -12.73
C ALA A 44 10.35 -46.55 -12.03
N GLY A 45 10.26 -45.48 -12.80
CA GLY A 45 9.70 -44.22 -12.34
C GLY A 45 8.22 -44.43 -12.10
N GLU A 46 7.79 -44.43 -10.84
CA GLU A 46 6.38 -44.25 -10.51
C GLU A 46 5.88 -42.98 -11.21
N MET A 47 5.13 -43.15 -12.30
CA MET A 47 4.40 -42.06 -12.93
C MET A 47 3.35 -41.58 -11.94
N VAL A 48 3.64 -40.51 -11.19
CA VAL A 48 2.67 -39.89 -10.30
C VAL A 48 1.55 -39.29 -11.14
N PHE A 49 0.43 -40.01 -11.27
CA PHE A 49 -0.78 -39.54 -11.94
C PHE A 49 -1.46 -38.45 -11.11
N VAL A 50 -1.12 -37.18 -11.37
CA VAL A 50 -1.83 -36.04 -10.77
C VAL A 50 -3.12 -35.78 -11.57
N LYS A 51 -4.28 -36.01 -10.94
CA LYS A 51 -5.57 -35.66 -11.53
C LYS A 51 -5.63 -34.16 -11.84
N THR A 52 -5.84 -33.82 -13.11
CA THR A 52 -5.98 -32.42 -13.53
C THR A 52 -7.26 -31.83 -12.93
N GLN A 53 -7.11 -30.95 -11.93
CA GLN A 53 -8.26 -30.33 -11.26
C GLN A 53 -8.90 -29.20 -12.07
N LYS A 54 -8.10 -28.41 -12.79
CA LYS A 54 -8.56 -27.26 -13.60
C LYS A 54 -8.94 -27.69 -15.02
N THR A 55 -9.98 -28.53 -15.12
CA THR A 55 -10.48 -29.03 -16.40
C THR A 55 -11.24 -27.96 -17.19
N ARG A 56 -11.59 -28.27 -18.46
CA ARG A 56 -12.54 -27.46 -19.25
C ARG A 56 -13.88 -27.30 -18.53
N ALA A 57 -14.34 -28.36 -17.86
CA ALA A 57 -15.59 -28.35 -17.08
C ALA A 57 -15.52 -27.41 -15.86
N TYR A 58 -14.36 -27.35 -15.19
CA TYR A 58 -14.10 -26.38 -14.12
C TYR A 58 -14.16 -24.94 -14.67
N SER A 59 -13.41 -24.67 -15.74
CA SER A 59 -13.28 -23.31 -16.30
C SER A 59 -14.60 -22.76 -16.83
N LYS A 60 -15.48 -23.61 -17.39
CA LYS A 60 -16.83 -23.23 -17.82
C LYS A 60 -17.74 -22.79 -16.65
N ARG A 61 -17.55 -23.36 -15.46
CA ARG A 61 -18.37 -23.07 -14.27
C ARG A 61 -17.74 -22.02 -13.34
N PHE A 62 -16.47 -21.69 -13.55
CA PHE A 62 -15.74 -20.79 -12.68
C PHE A 62 -16.20 -19.34 -12.87
N GLN A 63 -16.97 -18.82 -11.90
CA GLN A 63 -17.37 -17.43 -11.89
C GLN A 63 -16.26 -16.56 -11.29
N VAL A 64 -15.66 -15.71 -12.14
CA VAL A 64 -14.62 -14.78 -11.71
C VAL A 64 -15.19 -13.69 -10.80
N LYS A 65 -14.47 -13.39 -9.71
CA LYS A 65 -14.77 -12.21 -8.89
C LYS A 65 -14.41 -10.93 -9.63
N PHE A 66 -14.95 -9.79 -9.18
CA PHE A 66 -14.67 -8.47 -9.78
C PHE A 66 -13.16 -8.18 -9.88
N LYS A 67 -12.75 -7.43 -10.92
CA LYS A 67 -11.35 -7.13 -11.25
C LYS A 67 -10.51 -6.70 -10.05
N ARG A 68 -10.98 -5.70 -9.27
CA ARG A 68 -10.25 -5.19 -8.10
C ARG A 68 -10.15 -6.18 -6.93
N ARG A 69 -11.13 -7.10 -6.80
CA ARG A 69 -11.07 -8.17 -5.79
C ARG A 69 -10.03 -9.22 -6.16
N ARG A 70 -9.95 -9.58 -7.45
CA ARG A 70 -8.91 -10.48 -7.98
C ARG A 70 -7.50 -9.90 -7.84
N GLN A 71 -7.36 -8.58 -8.00
CA GLN A 71 -6.10 -7.86 -7.75
C GLN A 71 -5.81 -7.62 -6.26
N GLY A 72 -6.70 -8.01 -5.33
CA GLY A 72 -6.50 -7.79 -3.91
C GLY A 72 -6.44 -6.33 -3.48
N LYS A 73 -7.09 -5.40 -4.21
CA LYS A 73 -7.01 -3.95 -3.95
C LYS A 73 -8.22 -3.37 -3.22
N THR A 74 -9.33 -4.09 -3.18
CA THR A 74 -10.59 -3.55 -2.65
C THR A 74 -11.44 -4.66 -2.05
N ASP A 75 -11.91 -4.42 -0.83
CA ASP A 75 -13.04 -5.13 -0.26
C ASP A 75 -14.33 -4.39 -0.63
N TYR A 76 -15.17 -5.05 -1.43
CA TYR A 76 -16.45 -4.50 -1.86
C TYR A 76 -17.48 -4.42 -0.74
N ARG A 77 -17.37 -5.23 0.33
CA ARG A 77 -18.27 -5.15 1.48
C ARG A 77 -18.07 -3.84 2.24
N ALA A 78 -16.81 -3.51 2.55
CA ALA A 78 -16.46 -2.23 3.17
C ALA A 78 -16.79 -1.04 2.27
N ARG A 79 -16.43 -1.12 0.97
CA ARG A 79 -16.66 -0.04 0.00
C ARG A 79 -18.15 0.27 -0.18
N LEU A 80 -19.01 -0.74 -0.22
CA LEU A 80 -20.46 -0.54 -0.35
C LEU A 80 -21.00 0.33 0.78
N ARG A 81 -20.61 0.07 2.04
CA ARG A 81 -21.07 0.86 3.19
C ARG A 81 -20.55 2.30 3.18
N LEU A 82 -19.31 2.51 2.74
CA LEU A 82 -18.72 3.84 2.65
C LEU A 82 -19.36 4.70 1.55
N THR A 83 -19.71 4.09 0.42
CA THR A 83 -20.24 4.80 -0.76
C THR A 83 -21.76 4.93 -0.78
N ASN A 84 -22.49 4.03 -0.11
CA ASN A 84 -23.94 4.10 -0.05
C ASN A 84 -24.39 5.41 0.60
N GLN A 85 -25.23 6.17 -0.10
CA GLN A 85 -25.77 7.46 0.32
C GLN A 85 -27.29 7.35 0.30
N ASP A 86 -27.94 8.04 1.24
CA ASP A 86 -29.40 8.09 1.31
C ASP A 86 -29.96 8.74 0.05
N LYS A 87 -30.97 8.11 -0.55
CA LYS A 87 -31.54 8.57 -1.84
C LYS A 87 -32.22 9.94 -1.74
N ASN A 88 -32.67 10.32 -0.54
CA ASN A 88 -33.25 11.65 -0.27
C ASN A 88 -32.22 12.79 -0.33
N LYS A 89 -30.92 12.49 -0.36
CA LYS A 89 -29.84 13.49 -0.57
C LYS A 89 -29.54 13.72 -2.05
N TYR A 90 -30.26 13.05 -2.96
CA TYR A 90 -30.14 13.17 -4.41
C TYR A 90 -28.70 13.12 -4.90
N ASN A 91 -28.20 14.19 -5.53
CA ASN A 91 -26.87 14.25 -6.11
C ASN A 91 -25.79 14.78 -5.14
N THR A 92 -26.08 14.85 -3.84
CA THR A 92 -25.10 15.32 -2.85
C THR A 92 -23.96 14.31 -2.72
N PRO A 93 -22.71 14.69 -3.06
CA PRO A 93 -21.59 13.76 -3.03
C PRO A 93 -21.25 13.34 -1.61
N LYS A 94 -21.02 12.03 -1.42
CA LYS A 94 -20.51 11.47 -0.17
C LYS A 94 -18.98 11.40 -0.26
N TYR A 95 -18.30 12.32 0.41
CA TYR A 95 -16.84 12.41 0.38
C TYR A 95 -16.18 11.37 1.28
N ARG A 96 -15.08 10.81 0.78
CA ARG A 96 -14.23 9.85 1.47
C ARG A 96 -12.79 10.34 1.49
N PHE A 97 -12.19 10.30 2.66
CA PHE A 97 -10.77 10.54 2.87
C PHE A 97 -10.02 9.21 2.72
N VAL A 98 -9.47 8.99 1.53
CA VAL A 98 -8.78 7.76 1.14
C VAL A 98 -7.30 7.90 1.47
N VAL A 99 -6.84 7.12 2.44
CA VAL A 99 -5.41 7.06 2.81
C VAL A 99 -4.82 5.74 2.37
N ARG A 100 -3.70 5.77 1.64
CA ARG A 100 -3.01 4.58 1.16
C ARG A 100 -1.51 4.71 1.42
N PHE A 101 -0.93 3.63 1.96
CA PHE A 101 0.50 3.51 2.14
C PHE A 101 1.05 2.61 1.05
N THR A 102 2.12 3.08 0.42
CA THR A 102 3.04 2.25 -0.34
C THR A 102 4.33 2.08 0.48
N ASN A 103 5.31 1.34 -0.05
CA ASN A 103 6.57 1.14 0.68
C ASN A 103 7.41 2.42 0.83
N LYS A 104 7.23 3.40 -0.06
CA LYS A 104 8.04 4.63 -0.10
C LYS A 104 7.24 5.92 -0.05
N ASP A 105 5.90 5.85 -0.12
CA ASP A 105 5.05 7.03 -0.24
C ASP A 105 3.72 6.84 0.50
N VAL A 106 3.25 7.92 1.11
CA VAL A 106 1.90 8.07 1.67
C VAL A 106 1.05 8.86 0.69
N THR A 107 -0.14 8.35 0.37
CA THR A 107 -1.10 9.02 -0.50
C THR A 107 -2.36 9.32 0.29
N ALA A 108 -2.79 10.58 0.30
CA ALA A 108 -4.02 11.04 0.92
C ALA A 108 -4.90 11.73 -0.15
N GLN A 109 -6.16 11.35 -0.26
CA GLN A 109 -7.07 11.85 -1.30
C GLN A 109 -8.48 12.09 -0.76
N ILE A 110 -9.13 13.17 -1.18
CA ILE A 110 -10.58 13.34 -1.02
C ILE A 110 -11.27 12.88 -2.29
N VAL A 111 -12.16 11.91 -2.16
CA VAL A 111 -12.77 11.19 -3.29
C VAL A 111 -14.26 11.03 -3.07
N TYR A 112 -15.06 11.25 -4.11
CA TYR A 112 -16.47 10.87 -4.13
C TYR A 112 -16.76 9.91 -5.29
N ALA A 113 -17.81 9.11 -5.15
CA ALA A 113 -18.17 8.11 -6.15
C ALA A 113 -19.16 8.68 -7.17
N THR A 114 -18.96 8.37 -8.45
CA THR A 114 -19.96 8.56 -9.52
C THR A 114 -20.19 7.22 -10.25
N ILE A 115 -21.17 7.17 -11.16
CA ILE A 115 -21.52 5.95 -11.89
C ILE A 115 -20.36 5.46 -12.77
N ALA A 116 -19.66 6.38 -13.44
CA ALA A 116 -18.52 6.04 -14.31
C ALA A 116 -17.27 5.66 -13.50
N GLY A 117 -17.09 6.27 -12.34
CA GLY A 117 -15.92 6.05 -11.50
C GLY A 117 -15.81 7.03 -10.35
N ASP A 118 -14.77 6.85 -9.54
CA ASP A 118 -14.45 7.77 -8.46
C ASP A 118 -13.78 9.03 -9.02
N ILE A 119 -14.22 10.20 -8.56
CA ILE A 119 -13.61 11.48 -8.89
C ILE A 119 -12.81 11.95 -7.67
N VAL A 120 -11.54 12.30 -7.91
CA VAL A 120 -10.65 12.85 -6.89
C VAL A 120 -10.80 14.36 -6.89
N MET A 121 -11.18 14.92 -5.76
CA MET A 121 -11.34 16.37 -5.59
C MET A 121 -10.00 17.04 -5.28
N ALA A 122 -9.23 16.46 -4.37
CA ALA A 122 -7.88 16.90 -4.03
C ALA A 122 -7.02 15.69 -3.67
N ALA A 123 -5.71 15.82 -3.86
CA ALA A 123 -4.72 14.82 -3.52
C ALA A 123 -3.51 15.47 -2.86
N ALA A 124 -2.90 14.73 -1.94
CA ALA A 124 -1.62 15.03 -1.34
C ALA A 124 -0.78 13.75 -1.25
N TYR A 125 0.53 13.92 -1.34
CA TYR A 125 1.50 12.84 -1.36
C TYR A 125 2.64 13.14 -0.38
N SER A 126 3.38 12.12 0.05
CA SER A 126 4.56 12.38 0.90
C SER A 126 5.76 12.83 0.07
N HIS A 127 5.87 12.42 -1.19
CA HIS A 127 6.98 12.83 -2.08
C HIS A 127 6.97 14.32 -2.49
N GLU A 128 5.93 15.08 -2.15
CA GLU A 128 5.90 16.54 -2.29
C GLU A 128 6.29 17.28 -1.00
N LEU A 129 6.32 16.59 0.15
CA LEU A 129 6.77 17.16 1.43
C LEU A 129 8.21 17.70 1.43
N PRO A 130 9.15 17.21 0.60
CA PRO A 130 10.47 17.83 0.47
C PRO A 130 10.42 19.31 0.09
N ARG A 131 9.37 19.78 -0.61
CA ARG A 131 9.18 21.21 -0.93
C ARG A 131 8.95 22.08 0.30
N TYR A 132 8.44 21.49 1.37
CA TYR A 132 8.17 22.17 2.65
C TYR A 132 9.29 21.93 3.67
N GLY A 133 10.39 21.27 3.28
CA GLY A 133 11.55 21.03 4.14
C GLY A 133 11.66 19.62 4.74
N LEU A 134 10.73 18.69 4.42
CA LEU A 134 10.84 17.30 4.86
C LEU A 134 11.43 16.41 3.77
N GLU A 135 12.75 16.25 3.77
CA GLU A 135 13.45 15.50 2.72
C GLU A 135 13.54 13.99 2.98
N VAL A 136 13.52 13.58 4.25
CA VAL A 136 13.73 12.19 4.69
C VAL A 136 12.53 11.68 5.50
N GLY A 137 12.40 10.36 5.62
CA GLY A 137 11.38 9.77 6.51
C GLY A 137 9.93 9.84 6.02
N LEU A 138 9.71 9.84 4.70
CA LEU A 138 8.41 10.11 4.06
C LEU A 138 7.27 9.12 4.39
N THR A 139 7.54 8.01 5.07
CA THR A 139 6.53 6.99 5.39
C THR A 139 6.29 6.77 6.88
N ASN A 140 6.87 7.58 7.76
CA ASN A 140 6.65 7.47 9.20
C ASN A 140 5.26 8.06 9.61
N TYR A 141 4.96 8.05 10.91
CA TYR A 141 3.70 8.60 11.43
C TYR A 141 3.61 10.13 11.22
N ALA A 142 4.73 10.83 11.41
CA ALA A 142 4.83 12.29 11.30
C ALA A 142 4.63 12.79 9.85
N ALA A 143 5.22 12.11 8.86
CA ALA A 143 4.98 12.35 7.44
C ALA A 143 3.52 12.07 7.08
N ALA A 144 2.92 11.00 7.62
CA ALA A 144 1.50 10.73 7.41
C ALA A 144 0.64 11.90 7.93
N TYR A 145 0.93 12.41 9.13
CA TYR A 145 0.31 13.60 9.67
C TYR A 145 0.47 14.82 8.74
N CYS A 146 1.69 15.12 8.30
CA CYS A 146 1.96 16.22 7.36
C CYS A 146 1.16 16.07 6.06
N THR A 147 1.07 14.86 5.48
CA THR A 147 0.28 14.63 4.26
C THR A 147 -1.22 14.84 4.48
N GLY A 148 -1.74 14.50 5.66
CA GLY A 148 -3.13 14.74 6.03
C GLY A 148 -3.42 16.24 6.15
N LEU A 149 -2.54 16.96 6.84
CA LEU A 149 -2.61 18.42 7.01
C LEU A 149 -2.57 19.15 5.66
N LEU A 150 -1.65 18.75 4.78
CA LEU A 150 -1.53 19.31 3.44
C LEU A 150 -2.79 19.08 2.60
N LEU A 151 -3.38 17.88 2.66
CA LEU A 151 -4.63 17.61 1.98
C LEU A 151 -5.78 18.48 2.51
N ALA A 152 -5.90 18.60 3.83
CA ALA A 152 -6.95 19.39 4.46
C ALA A 152 -6.89 20.86 4.01
N ARG A 153 -5.71 21.49 4.13
CA ARG A 153 -5.53 22.89 3.69
C ARG A 153 -5.77 23.07 2.19
N ARG A 154 -5.40 22.10 1.34
CA ARG A 154 -5.76 22.11 -0.09
C ARG A 154 -7.25 22.09 -0.34
N VAL A 155 -7.95 21.19 0.34
CA VAL A 155 -9.41 21.00 0.16
C VAL A 155 -10.16 22.25 0.59
N LEU A 156 -9.78 22.82 1.73
CA LEU A 156 -10.39 24.05 2.25
C LEU A 156 -10.09 25.26 1.38
N LYS A 157 -8.84 25.40 0.89
CA LYS A 157 -8.49 26.46 -0.08
C LYS A 157 -9.24 26.32 -1.41
N CYS A 158 -9.47 25.09 -1.88
CA CYS A 158 -10.29 24.85 -3.08
C CYS A 158 -11.80 25.12 -2.87
N ARG A 159 -12.25 25.30 -1.63
CA ARG A 159 -13.67 25.53 -1.28
C ARG A 159 -13.90 26.86 -0.57
N ASP A 160 -12.87 27.70 -0.48
CA ASP A 160 -12.88 29.00 0.19
C ASP A 160 -13.37 28.88 1.66
N LEU A 161 -12.91 27.84 2.36
CA LEU A 161 -13.21 27.54 3.77
C LEU A 161 -11.95 27.57 4.66
N ASP A 162 -10.83 28.02 4.10
CA ASP A 162 -9.51 27.96 4.73
C ASP A 162 -9.34 28.94 5.89
N GLN A 163 -10.04 30.07 5.87
CA GLN A 163 -10.08 31.09 6.93
C GLN A 163 -11.12 30.76 8.03
N GLU A 164 -12.26 30.18 7.66
CA GLU A 164 -13.32 29.84 8.62
C GLU A 164 -12.91 28.65 9.51
N TYR A 165 -12.23 27.68 8.91
CA TYR A 165 -11.84 26.44 9.57
C TYR A 165 -10.31 26.25 9.50
N GLU A 166 -9.59 27.01 10.34
CA GLU A 166 -8.12 26.92 10.44
C GLU A 166 -7.64 25.61 11.08
N GLY A 167 -8.46 25.03 11.95
CA GLY A 167 -8.15 23.84 12.72
C GLY A 167 -7.23 24.13 13.91
N ASN A 168 -6.53 23.11 14.39
CA ASN A 168 -5.63 23.26 15.53
C ASN A 168 -4.22 23.66 15.06
N VAL A 169 -3.84 24.93 15.25
CA VAL A 169 -2.55 25.48 14.80
C VAL A 169 -1.37 24.78 15.49
N GLU A 170 -1.47 24.61 16.81
CA GLU A 170 -0.44 23.96 17.61
C GLU A 170 -0.82 22.48 17.79
N ALA A 171 -0.09 21.56 17.14
CA ALA A 171 -0.42 20.13 17.22
C ALA A 171 -0.17 19.58 18.64
N THR A 172 -1.13 19.78 19.55
CA THR A 172 -1.08 19.40 20.96
C THR A 172 -1.18 17.88 21.17
N GLY A 173 -1.70 17.15 20.19
CA GLY A 173 -1.92 15.70 20.26
C GLY A 173 -3.25 15.31 20.92
N GLU A 174 -4.02 16.28 21.40
CA GLU A 174 -5.36 16.06 21.96
C GLU A 174 -6.38 15.70 20.88
N ASP A 175 -7.50 15.11 21.29
CA ASP A 175 -8.61 14.86 20.38
C ASP A 175 -9.22 16.19 19.92
N PHE A 176 -9.40 16.36 18.61
CA PHE A 176 -9.91 17.63 18.06
C PHE A 176 -10.95 17.33 17.00
N SER A 177 -12.14 17.90 17.20
CA SER A 177 -13.23 17.88 16.24
C SER A 177 -13.61 19.32 15.92
N VAL A 178 -13.77 19.60 14.63
CA VAL A 178 -14.16 20.93 14.17
C VAL A 178 -15.65 21.09 14.39
N GLU A 179 -16.01 21.99 15.30
CA GLU A 179 -17.41 22.36 15.52
C GLU A 179 -17.87 23.40 14.49
N PRO A 180 -19.15 23.39 14.08
CA PRO A 180 -19.69 24.37 13.16
C PRO A 180 -19.77 25.74 13.83
N SER A 181 -19.04 26.73 13.30
CA SER A 181 -18.96 28.09 13.86
C SER A 181 -19.85 29.11 13.14
N GLY A 182 -20.22 28.86 11.88
CA GLY A 182 -20.98 29.78 11.03
C GLY A 182 -22.12 29.14 10.23
N GLU A 183 -22.51 29.81 9.14
CA GLU A 183 -23.56 29.33 8.23
C GLU A 183 -23.12 28.12 7.40
N ARG A 184 -21.83 28.05 7.06
CA ARG A 184 -21.26 26.99 6.24
C ARG A 184 -20.70 25.91 7.15
N ARG A 185 -21.20 24.68 6.98
CA ARG A 185 -20.72 23.54 7.77
C ARG A 185 -19.27 23.16 7.40
N PRO A 186 -18.49 22.62 8.36
CA PRO A 186 -17.17 22.07 8.08
C PRO A 186 -17.20 21.02 6.97
N PHE A 187 -16.10 20.91 6.21
CA PHE A 187 -16.02 19.94 5.13
C PHE A 187 -15.97 18.52 5.70
N ARG A 188 -17.07 17.78 5.55
CA ARG A 188 -17.20 16.43 6.09
C ARG A 188 -16.70 15.35 5.14
N ALA A 189 -15.80 14.49 5.61
CA ALA A 189 -15.33 13.32 4.89
C ALA A 189 -15.30 12.05 5.77
N LEU A 190 -15.41 10.86 5.15
CA LEU A 190 -15.30 9.59 5.86
C LEU A 190 -13.96 8.92 5.61
N LEU A 191 -13.27 8.47 6.65
CA LEU A 191 -12.00 7.75 6.50
C LEU A 191 -12.20 6.40 5.76
N ASP A 192 -11.49 6.23 4.64
CA ASP A 192 -11.40 4.99 3.89
C ASP A 192 -9.99 4.40 4.05
N VAL A 193 -9.86 3.42 4.95
CA VAL A 193 -8.61 2.69 5.23
C VAL A 193 -8.29 1.58 4.21
N GLY A 194 -9.24 1.25 3.34
CA GLY A 194 -9.10 0.17 2.38
C GLY A 194 -9.02 -1.21 3.02
N LEU A 195 -7.91 -1.92 2.80
CA LEU A 195 -7.67 -3.28 3.32
C LEU A 195 -6.76 -3.30 4.55
N ILE A 196 -6.29 -2.13 4.98
CA ILE A 196 -5.37 -2.00 6.12
C ILE A 196 -6.14 -2.33 7.40
N ARG A 197 -5.51 -3.08 8.30
CA ARG A 197 -6.07 -3.37 9.63
C ARG A 197 -6.06 -2.09 10.48
N THR A 198 -7.20 -1.78 11.09
CA THR A 198 -7.38 -0.63 11.98
C THR A 198 -6.84 -0.93 13.38
N THR A 199 -5.53 -1.09 13.49
CA THR A 199 -4.82 -1.23 14.77
C THR A 199 -4.54 0.14 15.40
N THR A 200 -4.47 0.20 16.72
CA THR A 200 -4.07 1.42 17.45
C THR A 200 -2.63 1.81 17.07
N GLY A 201 -2.38 3.09 16.86
CA GLY A 201 -1.06 3.60 16.43
C GLY A 201 -0.73 3.37 14.94
N ASN A 202 -1.69 2.92 14.12
CA ASN A 202 -1.47 2.80 12.69
C ASN A 202 -1.28 4.20 12.06
N ARG A 203 -0.31 4.34 11.16
CA ARG A 203 0.02 5.59 10.42
C ARG A 203 -1.17 6.18 9.65
N VAL A 204 -2.14 5.36 9.25
CA VAL A 204 -3.39 5.85 8.64
C VAL A 204 -4.12 6.84 9.57
N PHE A 205 -4.06 6.61 10.87
CA PHE A 205 -4.64 7.52 11.86
C PHE A 205 -3.77 8.75 12.13
N GLY A 206 -2.48 8.73 11.80
CA GLY A 206 -1.66 9.94 11.76
C GLY A 206 -2.11 10.89 10.65
N ALA A 207 -2.37 10.36 9.46
CA ALA A 207 -2.96 11.16 8.37
C ALA A 207 -4.38 11.65 8.68
N LEU A 208 -5.18 10.85 9.41
CA LEU A 208 -6.46 11.29 9.95
C LEU A 208 -6.27 12.49 10.88
N LYS A 209 -5.34 12.40 11.85
CA LYS A 209 -5.11 13.46 12.82
C LYS A 209 -4.64 14.76 12.15
N GLY A 210 -3.73 14.67 11.18
CA GLY A 210 -3.32 15.83 10.39
C GLY A 210 -4.46 16.46 9.60
N ALA A 211 -5.39 15.65 9.09
CA ALA A 211 -6.57 16.15 8.39
C ALA A 211 -7.55 16.89 9.34
N LEU A 212 -7.72 16.39 10.57
CA LEU A 212 -8.55 17.02 11.61
C LEU A 212 -7.95 18.37 12.04
N ASP A 213 -6.65 18.38 12.37
CA ASP A 213 -5.92 19.59 12.78
C ASP A 213 -5.80 20.61 11.63
N GLY A 214 -6.00 20.17 10.39
CA GLY A 214 -6.09 21.02 9.21
C GLY A 214 -7.47 21.58 8.92
N GLY A 215 -8.50 21.23 9.70
CA GLY A 215 -9.86 21.78 9.61
C GLY A 215 -10.91 20.91 8.90
N LEU A 216 -10.62 19.64 8.60
CA LEU A 216 -11.63 18.71 8.05
C LEU A 216 -12.46 18.07 9.17
N ASP A 217 -13.76 17.93 8.94
CA ASP A 217 -14.63 17.12 9.81
C ASP A 217 -14.60 15.66 9.35
N ILE A 218 -13.93 14.81 10.13
CA ILE A 218 -13.92 13.37 9.90
C ILE A 218 -14.42 12.68 11.17
N PRO A 219 -15.59 12.02 11.14
CA PRO A 219 -16.10 11.31 12.31
C PRO A 219 -15.14 10.20 12.76
N HIS A 220 -14.72 10.24 14.03
CA HIS A 220 -13.70 9.33 14.57
C HIS A 220 -13.87 9.07 16.07
N SER A 221 -12.99 8.24 16.61
CA SER A 221 -12.78 8.04 18.05
C SER A 221 -11.28 7.96 18.31
N ASP A 222 -10.86 8.56 19.41
CA ASP A 222 -9.52 8.56 20.00
C ASP A 222 -8.83 7.19 20.16
N LYS A 223 -9.61 6.10 20.30
CA LYS A 223 -9.14 4.72 20.56
C LYS A 223 -8.08 4.17 19.60
N ARG A 224 -7.92 4.77 18.43
CA ARG A 224 -7.01 4.30 17.37
C ARG A 224 -5.77 5.17 17.19
N PHE A 225 -5.67 6.31 17.87
CA PHE A 225 -4.48 7.15 17.83
C PHE A 225 -3.29 6.49 18.54
N ALA A 226 -2.08 6.97 18.22
CA ALA A 226 -0.88 6.55 18.94
C ALA A 226 -0.92 7.14 20.36
N GLY A 227 -0.57 6.37 21.38
CA GLY A 227 -0.68 6.79 22.79
C GLY A 227 -1.98 6.39 23.47
N PHE A 228 -2.95 5.79 22.78
CA PHE A 228 -4.16 5.29 23.44
C PHE A 228 -3.86 4.00 24.24
N LYS A 229 -4.01 4.08 25.56
CA LYS A 229 -3.86 2.93 26.46
C LYS A 229 -5.19 2.22 26.62
N LYS A 230 -5.23 0.93 26.31
CA LYS A 230 -6.47 0.13 26.38
C LYS A 230 -6.97 -0.07 27.81
N ASP A 231 -6.05 -0.12 28.77
CA ASP A 231 -6.35 -0.42 30.16
C ASP A 231 -6.99 0.80 30.85
N GLU A 232 -6.39 1.98 30.67
CA GLU A 232 -6.90 3.26 31.18
C GLU A 232 -8.06 3.83 30.33
N LYS A 233 -8.24 3.33 29.09
CA LYS A 233 -9.21 3.82 28.09
C LYS A 233 -9.10 5.32 27.81
N GLN A 234 -7.92 5.89 28.02
CA GLN A 234 -7.62 7.29 27.82
C GLN A 234 -6.51 7.47 26.80
N LEU A 235 -6.59 8.55 26.03
CA LEU A 235 -5.53 8.98 25.14
C LEU A 235 -4.48 9.77 25.93
N ASP A 236 -3.24 9.31 25.88
CA ASP A 236 -2.08 10.08 26.32
C ASP A 236 -1.71 11.09 25.21
N SER A 237 -2.08 12.36 25.41
CA SER A 237 -1.85 13.44 24.45
C SER A 237 -0.36 13.72 24.25
N GLU A 238 0.46 13.58 25.29
CA GLU A 238 1.90 13.80 25.22
C GLU A 238 2.59 12.75 24.35
N VAL A 239 2.22 11.47 24.52
CA VAL A 239 2.71 10.40 23.65
C VAL A 239 2.23 10.62 22.23
N HIS A 240 0.96 10.99 22.03
CA HIS A 240 0.46 11.24 20.68
C HIS A 240 1.21 12.41 20.00
N ARG A 241 1.45 13.50 20.72
CA ARG A 241 2.25 14.64 20.28
C ARG A 241 3.67 14.21 19.91
N LYS A 242 4.29 13.36 20.72
CA LYS A 242 5.60 12.77 20.41
C LYS A 242 5.60 11.98 19.09
N TYR A 243 4.52 11.28 18.74
CA TYR A 243 4.40 10.61 17.45
C TYR A 243 4.23 11.58 16.28
N ILE A 244 3.48 12.67 16.47
CA ILE A 244 3.24 13.72 15.47
C ILE A 244 4.56 14.41 15.09
N TYR A 245 5.39 14.75 16.07
CA TYR A 245 6.68 15.41 15.84
C TYR A 245 7.86 14.46 15.62
N GLY A 246 7.60 13.15 15.43
CA GLY A 246 8.65 12.18 15.13
C GLY A 246 9.59 11.85 16.29
N GLY A 247 9.22 12.16 17.54
CA GLY A 247 10.03 11.86 18.72
C GLY A 247 10.32 10.36 18.92
N HIS A 248 9.42 9.47 18.48
CA HIS A 248 9.69 8.02 18.45
C HIS A 248 10.83 7.64 17.49
N VAL A 249 11.04 8.41 16.41
CA VAL A 249 12.17 8.22 15.50
C VAL A 249 13.45 8.78 16.13
N ALA A 250 13.35 9.94 16.79
CA ALA A 250 14.46 10.53 17.54
C ALA A 250 14.97 9.60 18.65
N ASP A 251 14.07 9.01 19.44
CA ASP A 251 14.45 8.03 20.46
C ASP A 251 15.16 6.83 19.85
N TYR A 252 14.65 6.32 18.73
CA TYR A 252 15.25 5.17 18.04
C TYR A 252 16.62 5.51 17.44
N MET A 253 16.82 6.75 16.99
CA MET A 253 18.14 7.25 16.58
C MET A 253 19.12 7.27 17.75
N ARG A 254 18.69 7.78 18.92
CA ARG A 254 19.52 7.83 20.13
C ARG A 254 19.89 6.43 20.62
N SER A 255 18.90 5.54 20.77
CA SER A 255 19.15 4.18 21.25
C SER A 255 20.09 3.40 20.31
N LEU A 256 19.94 3.54 18.99
CA LEU A 256 20.84 2.88 18.04
C LEU A 256 22.22 3.51 17.97
N ALA A 257 22.36 4.81 18.19
CA ALA A 257 23.67 5.45 18.24
C ALA A 257 24.49 4.94 19.42
N ASP A 258 23.84 4.68 20.56
CA ASP A 258 24.47 4.20 21.79
C ASP A 258 24.74 2.68 21.77
N GLU A 259 23.75 1.88 21.34
CA GLU A 259 23.85 0.41 21.37
C GLU A 259 24.60 -0.16 20.17
N GLU A 260 24.33 0.33 18.95
CA GLU A 260 24.77 -0.29 17.70
C GLU A 260 25.06 0.75 16.58
N PRO A 261 26.25 1.40 16.59
CA PRO A 261 26.56 2.49 15.66
C PRO A 261 26.58 2.06 14.19
N GLU A 262 26.89 0.79 13.89
CA GLU A 262 26.85 0.26 12.51
C GLU A 262 25.40 0.20 11.96
N LYS A 263 24.45 -0.21 12.80
CA LYS A 263 23.03 -0.19 12.43
C LYS A 263 22.52 1.24 12.29
N TYR A 264 22.95 2.16 13.14
CA TYR A 264 22.62 3.57 13.01
C TYR A 264 23.05 4.13 11.64
N GLN A 265 24.29 3.88 11.23
CA GLN A 265 24.81 4.34 9.93
C GLN A 265 24.03 3.78 8.74
N SER A 266 23.62 2.52 8.78
CA SER A 266 22.88 1.89 7.69
C SER A 266 21.41 2.35 7.64
N HIS A 267 20.70 2.33 8.77
CA HIS A 267 19.28 2.71 8.86
C HIS A 267 19.03 4.20 8.61
N PHE A 268 19.91 5.06 9.14
CA PHE A 268 19.77 6.51 9.07
C PHE A 268 20.75 7.16 8.08
N SER A 269 21.26 6.40 7.12
CA SER A 269 22.21 6.89 6.10
C SER A 269 21.74 8.16 5.38
N GLU A 270 20.45 8.27 5.03
CA GLU A 270 19.89 9.48 4.42
C GLU A 270 19.81 10.67 5.39
N TYR A 271 19.53 10.42 6.67
CA TYR A 271 19.52 11.47 7.71
C TYR A 271 20.92 12.02 7.94
N ILE A 272 21.93 11.15 8.00
CA ILE A 272 23.34 11.53 8.15
C ILE A 272 23.79 12.35 6.94
N LYS A 273 23.46 11.91 5.71
CA LYS A 273 23.78 12.67 4.48
C LYS A 273 23.16 14.06 4.44
N LYS A 274 22.02 14.25 5.10
CA LYS A 274 21.31 15.54 5.19
C LYS A 274 21.66 16.33 6.46
N GLY A 275 22.50 15.79 7.34
CA GLY A 275 22.91 16.45 8.58
C GLY A 275 21.78 16.63 9.59
N ILE A 276 20.77 15.75 9.60
CA ILE A 276 19.63 15.82 10.53
C ILE A 276 19.93 14.93 11.73
N SER A 277 20.11 15.52 12.91
CA SER A 277 20.29 14.79 14.16
C SER A 277 18.96 14.47 14.84
N ALA A 278 18.97 13.63 15.89
CA ALA A 278 17.77 13.27 16.65
C ALA A 278 17.09 14.50 17.29
N ASP A 279 17.87 15.50 17.70
CA ASP A 279 17.37 16.69 18.39
C ASP A 279 16.71 17.68 17.41
N ASP A 280 17.11 17.65 16.14
CA ASP A 280 16.58 18.56 15.12
C ASP A 280 15.18 18.16 14.63
N ILE A 281 14.78 16.90 14.80
CA ILE A 281 13.59 16.30 14.18
C ILE A 281 12.31 17.09 14.51
N GLU A 282 12.09 17.44 15.77
CA GLU A 282 10.90 18.19 16.18
C GLU A 282 10.85 19.58 15.50
N SER A 283 12.01 20.24 15.40
CA SER A 283 12.12 21.55 14.76
C SER A 283 11.79 21.49 13.27
N VAL A 284 12.21 20.41 12.58
CA VAL A 284 11.93 20.17 11.17
C VAL A 284 10.42 20.05 10.94
N TYR A 285 9.72 19.22 11.71
CA TYR A 285 8.26 19.06 11.56
C TYR A 285 7.48 20.34 11.87
N LYS A 286 7.88 21.12 12.88
CA LYS A 286 7.25 22.43 13.15
C LYS A 286 7.36 23.38 11.96
N LYS A 287 8.56 23.47 11.35
CA LYS A 287 8.78 24.28 10.13
C LYS A 287 7.91 23.79 8.97
N VAL A 288 7.82 22.47 8.78
CA VAL A 288 7.01 21.86 7.72
C VAL A 288 5.52 22.16 7.92
N HIS A 289 4.99 22.05 9.15
CA HIS A 289 3.59 22.37 9.44
C HIS A 289 3.27 23.84 9.13
N ALA A 290 4.16 24.76 9.51
CA ALA A 290 4.02 26.19 9.20
C ALA A 290 4.06 26.45 7.69
N ALA A 291 5.02 25.84 6.98
CA ALA A 291 5.17 25.98 5.53
C ALA A 291 3.95 25.44 4.76
N ILE A 292 3.37 24.30 5.19
CA ILE A 292 2.14 23.74 4.62
C ILE A 292 0.96 24.70 4.78
N ARG A 293 0.84 25.35 5.95
CA ARG A 293 -0.24 26.32 6.19
C ARG A 293 -0.08 27.58 5.36
N ALA A 294 1.16 28.04 5.18
CA ALA A 294 1.48 29.22 4.37
C ALA A 294 1.14 29.00 2.89
N ASP A 295 1.55 27.88 2.31
CA ASP A 295 1.23 27.56 0.91
C ASP A 295 0.84 26.09 0.73
N PRO A 296 -0.46 25.77 0.71
CA PRO A 296 -0.89 24.40 0.45
C PRO A 296 -1.00 24.08 -1.05
N THR A 297 -0.60 24.95 -1.98
CA THR A 297 -0.93 24.74 -3.41
C THR A 297 -0.24 23.53 -4.05
N LEU A 298 -0.83 23.03 -5.15
CA LEU A 298 -0.28 21.91 -5.91
C LEU A 298 0.53 22.43 -7.11
N VAL A 299 1.84 22.23 -7.10
CA VAL A 299 2.69 22.54 -8.26
C VAL A 299 2.67 21.37 -9.24
N LYS A 300 2.14 21.61 -10.43
CA LYS A 300 2.09 20.64 -11.54
C LYS A 300 3.47 20.46 -12.17
N SER A 301 3.72 19.28 -12.74
CA SER A 301 4.93 19.01 -13.51
C SER A 301 4.95 19.83 -14.80
N THR A 302 6.10 20.45 -15.10
CA THR A 302 6.36 21.19 -16.34
C THR A 302 6.87 20.30 -17.48
N LYS A 303 7.05 19.01 -17.23
CA LYS A 303 7.59 18.07 -18.21
C LYS A 303 6.63 17.90 -19.38
N GLU A 304 7.06 18.29 -20.57
CA GLU A 304 6.29 18.11 -21.81
C GLU A 304 6.07 16.62 -22.14
N ALA A 305 4.92 16.33 -22.75
CA ALA A 305 4.63 15.00 -23.25
C ALA A 305 5.57 14.67 -24.43
N PRO A 306 6.14 13.46 -24.49
CA PRO A 306 7.01 13.07 -25.59
C PRO A 306 6.25 13.10 -26.92
N LYS A 307 6.85 13.72 -27.95
CA LYS A 307 6.25 13.86 -29.29
C LYS A 307 5.99 12.51 -29.97
N THR A 308 6.80 11.50 -29.69
CA THR A 308 6.65 10.14 -30.23
C THR A 308 6.54 9.10 -29.12
N HIS A 309 5.57 8.20 -29.24
CA HIS A 309 5.36 7.14 -28.27
C HIS A 309 6.31 5.95 -28.54
N LYS A 310 7.41 5.88 -27.80
CA LYS A 310 8.31 4.72 -27.81
C LYS A 310 7.61 3.50 -27.20
N ARG A 311 7.43 2.44 -27.99
CA ARG A 311 6.79 1.20 -27.55
C ARG A 311 7.83 0.20 -27.06
N TYR A 312 7.75 -0.19 -25.78
CA TYR A 312 8.61 -1.22 -25.18
C TYR A 312 8.01 -2.64 -25.27
N ASN A 313 6.69 -2.73 -25.39
CA ASN A 313 5.98 -4.01 -25.46
C ASN A 313 5.89 -4.50 -26.91
N LEU A 314 6.03 -5.81 -27.12
CA LEU A 314 5.82 -6.45 -28.42
C LEU A 314 4.45 -6.07 -29.02
N LYS A 315 4.43 -5.89 -30.36
CA LYS A 315 3.19 -5.70 -31.09
C LYS A 315 2.40 -7.02 -31.08
N LYS A 316 1.08 -6.94 -30.85
CA LYS A 316 0.23 -8.12 -30.94
C LYS A 316 0.28 -8.61 -32.39
N LEU A 317 0.71 -9.86 -32.57
CA LEU A 317 0.76 -10.49 -33.90
C LEU A 317 -0.60 -10.43 -34.58
N THR A 318 -0.59 -10.10 -35.86
CA THR A 318 -1.79 -10.15 -36.68
C THR A 318 -2.27 -11.60 -36.83
N TYR A 319 -3.48 -11.78 -37.36
CA TYR A 319 -3.99 -13.13 -37.64
C TYR A 319 -3.13 -13.83 -38.70
N GLU A 320 -2.76 -13.13 -39.77
CA GLU A 320 -1.94 -13.63 -40.87
C GLU A 320 -0.55 -14.05 -40.41
N GLN A 321 0.12 -13.22 -39.60
CA GLN A 321 1.42 -13.56 -39.03
C GLN A 321 1.35 -14.83 -38.17
N ARG A 322 0.27 -15.00 -37.38
CA ARG A 322 0.06 -16.22 -36.60
C ARG A 322 -0.21 -17.45 -37.47
N LYS A 323 -0.93 -17.28 -38.58
CA LYS A 323 -1.20 -18.36 -39.54
C LYS A 323 0.09 -18.79 -40.25
N ALA A 324 0.88 -17.84 -40.74
CA ALA A 324 2.16 -18.10 -41.38
C ALA A 324 3.11 -18.87 -40.45
N SER A 325 3.31 -18.38 -39.21
CA SER A 325 4.16 -19.07 -38.24
C SER A 325 3.65 -20.46 -37.83
N LEU A 326 2.35 -20.73 -37.95
CA LEU A 326 1.80 -22.06 -37.71
C LEU A 326 2.13 -23.01 -38.86
N VAL A 327 2.00 -22.54 -40.11
CA VAL A 327 2.36 -23.31 -41.30
C VAL A 327 3.85 -23.64 -41.28
N GLU A 328 4.69 -22.65 -41.00
CA GLU A 328 6.15 -22.84 -40.86
C GLU A 328 6.50 -23.89 -39.80
N ARG A 329 5.83 -23.87 -38.64
CA ARG A 329 6.05 -24.88 -37.58
C ARG A 329 5.60 -26.29 -37.97
N LEU A 330 4.47 -26.41 -38.66
CA LEU A 330 3.99 -27.72 -39.14
C LEU A 330 4.94 -28.29 -40.18
N ASN A 331 5.39 -27.48 -41.13
CA ASN A 331 6.35 -27.89 -42.15
C ASN A 331 7.67 -28.34 -41.51
N ALA A 332 8.18 -27.59 -40.52
CA ALA A 332 9.40 -27.94 -39.79
C ALA A 332 9.28 -29.27 -39.01
N LEU A 333 8.13 -29.50 -38.35
CA LEU A 333 7.84 -30.75 -37.64
C LEU A 333 7.81 -31.94 -38.60
N ASN A 334 7.14 -31.80 -39.74
CA ASN A 334 7.05 -32.85 -40.75
C ASN A 334 8.42 -33.17 -41.35
N SER A 335 9.26 -32.14 -41.60
CA SER A 335 10.64 -32.38 -42.08
C SER A 335 11.54 -33.02 -41.02
N SER A 336 11.35 -32.73 -39.72
CA SER A 336 12.14 -33.36 -38.66
C SER A 336 11.71 -34.79 -38.34
N ALA A 337 10.43 -35.12 -38.55
CA ALA A 337 9.92 -36.48 -38.38
C ALA A 337 10.39 -37.39 -39.53
N GLY A 338 10.41 -36.88 -40.76
CA GLY A 338 10.90 -37.64 -41.92
C GLY A 338 12.40 -37.95 -41.89
N ALA A 339 13.22 -37.16 -41.19
CA ALA A 339 14.66 -37.41 -41.08
C ALA A 339 15.04 -38.46 -40.01
N ALA A 340 14.08 -38.87 -39.15
CA ALA A 340 14.31 -39.88 -38.12
C ALA A 340 13.91 -41.29 -38.56
N ASP A 341 13.14 -41.43 -39.65
CA ASP A 341 12.74 -42.72 -40.22
C ASP A 341 13.75 -43.23 -41.29
N ASP A 342 14.75 -42.43 -41.69
CA ASP A 342 15.74 -42.76 -42.74
C ASP A 342 17.13 -43.20 -42.18
N GLU A 343 17.29 -43.38 -40.86
CA GLU A 343 18.56 -43.83 -40.23
C GLU A 343 18.56 -45.29 -39.72
N ASP A 344 17.46 -46.06 -39.88
CA ASP A 344 17.33 -47.44 -39.36
C ASP A 344 17.21 -48.53 -40.46
N ASP A 345 17.59 -48.27 -41.72
CA ASP A 345 17.45 -49.22 -42.83
C ASP A 345 18.74 -49.53 -43.62
N ASP A 346 19.92 -49.37 -43.01
CA ASP A 346 21.19 -49.87 -43.56
C ASP A 346 22.11 -50.45 -42.44
N GLU A 347 21.87 -51.70 -42.03
CA GLU A 347 22.93 -52.74 -41.79
C GLU A 347 22.37 -54.16 -41.62
#